data_AF-A0A960LXA8-F1
#
_entry.id   AF-A0A960LXA8-F1
#
_cell.length_a   1.000
_cell.length_b   1.000
_cell.length_c   1.000
_cell.angle_alpha   90.00
_cell.angle_beta   90.00
_cell.angle_gamma   90.00
#
_symmetry.space_group_name_H-M   'P 1'
#
loop_
_entity.id
_entity.type
_entity.pdbx_description
1 polymer ?
#
loop_
_entity_poly.entity_id
_entity_poly.type
_entity_poly.pdbx_seq_one_letter_code
_entity_poly.pdbx_strand_id
1 'polypeptide(L)'
;MALLGDFEFQSKTFPDLEQVINGFHGKSFLELNIHEKSDAISRTLYNLIQKEEGPTFLLGAVVDYISRIKREAVIESYSFSSFELWLNQFSGLTKEENYRIRAKIVGKWVPRDTYQIYFPIGMGKTYRGTHFVTAHMSPDLDTTVASFWGWIDSFAARVSEGLHVWNVPGGPPYTQVEITLLFKDLFGSEIFNCIAKTRLALTVTSLDLMTQTGMSKRGTEHLALSFDHERTRNAVVVVDDQGYYLGDWRSIDVEGVRQIVMSLNNCLMWLESNLHIHLISCFAKTDLSVSHISKVIRDILNVKIGECEPAKELPQKQLQFVHDYLFKVLHVEKGIEATFEDFALSMEKMGIVNFTQIITWLKSLIESDLFDASGKLTENRPRIFNQLEVLVKMLAEAFHSIRRFVDRLEIAFKIKTEVFGFVPQYLSHRTDVEEIRSKIGNYTYLTVNRTDVDGRLVPIGLVQAADLQKEPLGTVTLRDFCNREEMNIPSYLEVISVIDHHKSTLNTDMPPRAIISDAQSSNAIVAQMAFQVNDMYGTGGMTLEQVETQLKELEKDLSTSVSIRKMQRLLQRKKVIQSDCYHYIDSKREFAEYLHFVYAILDDTDLLTKVTRIDVEIMASLLNRLKSLIERKE
;
A
#
# COMPACT_ATOMS: atom_id res chain seq x y z
N MET A 1 42.84 1.18 -29.94
CA MET A 1 41.48 0.73 -30.28
C MET A 1 40.95 0.10 -29.00
N ALA A 2 39.89 0.64 -28.40
CA ALA A 2 39.30 0.02 -27.22
C ALA A 2 38.53 -1.23 -27.67
N LEU A 3 38.78 -2.39 -27.05
CA LEU A 3 37.98 -3.58 -27.32
C LEU A 3 36.67 -3.49 -26.53
N LEU A 4 35.62 -4.15 -27.03
CA LEU A 4 34.32 -4.19 -26.33
C LEU A 4 34.44 -4.78 -24.92
N GLY A 5 35.33 -5.76 -24.75
CA GLY A 5 35.62 -6.37 -23.46
C GLY A 5 36.43 -5.50 -22.49
N ASP A 6 37.00 -4.38 -22.97
CA ASP A 6 37.76 -3.44 -22.12
C ASP A 6 36.84 -2.38 -21.48
N PHE A 7 35.53 -2.43 -21.75
CA PHE A 7 34.58 -1.49 -21.17
C PHE A 7 34.31 -1.82 -19.71
N GLU A 8 34.95 -1.08 -18.81
CA GLU A 8 34.70 -1.20 -17.37
C GLU A 8 33.41 -0.49 -16.97
N PHE A 9 32.44 -1.28 -16.52
CA PHE A 9 31.32 -0.73 -15.77
C PHE A 9 31.75 -0.50 -14.33
N GLN A 10 31.82 0.77 -13.94
CA GLN A 10 31.91 1.12 -12.53
C GLN A 10 30.51 1.05 -11.94
N SER A 11 30.31 0.11 -11.01
CA SER A 11 29.11 0.08 -10.16
C SER A 11 28.94 1.46 -9.53
N LYS A 12 27.80 2.09 -9.79
CA LYS A 12 27.51 3.44 -9.33
C LYS A 12 26.89 3.34 -7.94
N THR A 13 27.48 4.01 -6.96
CA THR A 13 26.91 4.21 -5.61
C THR A 13 26.47 5.66 -5.48
N PHE A 14 25.46 5.94 -4.64
CA PHE A 14 25.10 7.32 -4.31
C PHE A 14 26.23 7.99 -3.52
N PRO A 15 26.65 9.23 -3.83
CA PRO A 15 27.81 9.87 -3.21
C PRO A 15 27.77 9.92 -1.66
N ASP A 16 26.59 10.14 -1.08
CA ASP A 16 26.40 10.28 0.38
C ASP A 16 25.90 8.99 1.05
N LEU A 17 26.02 7.82 0.40
CA LEU A 17 25.38 6.59 0.89
C LEU A 17 25.83 6.21 2.30
N GLU A 18 27.13 6.26 2.60
CA GLU A 18 27.65 5.91 3.93
C GLU A 18 27.08 6.82 5.03
N GLN A 19 26.96 8.12 4.77
CA GLN A 19 26.36 9.04 5.73
C GLN A 19 24.87 8.74 5.94
N VAL A 20 24.15 8.43 4.85
CA VAL A 20 22.74 8.06 4.89
C VAL A 20 22.53 6.80 5.73
N ILE A 21 23.31 5.75 5.49
CA ILE A 21 23.16 4.49 6.23
C ILE A 21 23.50 4.67 7.71
N ASN A 22 24.57 5.40 8.03
CA ASN A 22 24.90 5.75 9.42
C ASN A 22 23.78 6.53 10.12
N GLY A 23 23.03 7.36 9.37
CA GLY A 23 21.86 8.08 9.88
C GLY A 23 20.75 7.16 10.39
N PHE A 24 20.58 5.97 9.81
CA PHE A 24 19.59 4.99 10.27
C PHE A 24 19.98 4.27 11.57
N HIS A 25 21.23 4.38 12.01
CA HIS A 25 21.66 3.90 13.33
C HIS A 25 21.47 4.96 14.44
N GLY A 26 20.96 6.14 14.08
CA GLY A 26 20.67 7.22 15.04
C GLY A 26 19.45 6.91 15.91
N LYS A 27 19.47 7.43 17.15
CA LYS A 27 18.40 7.24 18.16
C LYS A 27 17.01 7.59 17.61
N SER A 28 16.89 8.70 16.88
CA SER A 28 15.63 9.15 16.29
C SER A 28 15.04 8.18 15.28
N PHE A 29 15.86 7.42 14.56
CA PHE A 29 15.36 6.39 13.64
C PHE A 29 15.03 5.10 14.38
N LEU A 30 15.83 4.71 15.37
CA LEU A 30 15.62 3.47 16.13
C LEU A 30 14.30 3.49 16.92
N GLU A 31 13.88 4.66 17.41
CA GLU A 31 12.60 4.89 18.09
C GLU A 31 11.38 4.80 17.17
N LEU A 32 11.56 4.86 15.85
CA LEU A 32 10.47 4.71 14.88
C LEU A 32 9.94 3.27 14.85
N ASN A 33 8.64 3.13 14.64
CA ASN A 33 8.04 1.84 14.36
C ASN A 33 8.43 1.31 12.97
N ILE A 34 8.12 0.04 12.69
CA ILE A 34 8.52 -0.64 11.44
C ILE A 34 8.03 0.08 10.16
N HIS A 35 6.84 0.68 10.21
CA HIS A 35 6.24 1.37 9.07
C HIS A 35 6.93 2.71 8.83
N GLU A 36 7.15 3.49 9.89
CA GLU A 36 7.88 4.75 9.84
C GLU A 36 9.33 4.54 9.37
N LYS A 37 9.99 3.46 9.80
CA LYS A 37 11.30 3.06 9.27
C LYS A 37 11.23 2.79 7.77
N SER A 38 10.25 2.01 7.31
CA SER A 38 10.06 1.70 5.89
C SER A 38 9.76 2.95 5.05
N ASP A 39 8.94 3.89 5.55
CA ASP A 39 8.67 5.18 4.89
C ASP A 39 9.95 6.02 4.82
N ALA A 40 10.67 6.15 5.93
CA ALA A 40 11.91 6.93 6.01
C ALA A 40 12.99 6.40 5.06
N ILE A 41 13.19 5.08 5.00
CA ILE A 41 14.10 4.42 4.04
C ILE A 41 13.67 4.75 2.60
N SER A 42 12.40 4.55 2.27
CA SER A 42 11.88 4.78 0.91
C SER A 42 11.97 6.24 0.49
N ARG A 43 11.61 7.17 1.39
CA ARG A 43 11.70 8.62 1.19
C ARG A 43 13.15 9.06 1.02
N THR A 44 14.08 8.46 1.75
CA THR A 44 15.51 8.75 1.60
C THR A 44 16.03 8.31 0.24
N LEU A 45 15.68 7.09 -0.21
CA LEU A 45 16.02 6.61 -1.54
C LEU A 45 15.42 7.51 -2.64
N TYR A 46 14.16 7.91 -2.50
CA TYR A 46 13.52 8.88 -3.40
C TYR A 46 14.31 10.19 -3.47
N ASN A 47 14.71 10.76 -2.33
CA ASN A 47 15.48 12.00 -2.28
C ASN A 47 16.86 11.86 -2.95
N LEU A 48 17.54 10.72 -2.76
CA LEU A 48 18.81 10.43 -3.43
C LEU A 48 18.65 10.39 -4.95
N ILE A 49 17.61 9.72 -5.46
CA ILE A 49 17.30 9.69 -6.90
C ILE A 49 16.92 11.08 -7.42
N GLN A 50 16.16 11.86 -6.65
CA GLN A 50 15.70 13.17 -7.08
C GLN A 50 16.87 14.16 -7.24
N LYS A 51 17.88 14.11 -6.35
CA LYS A 51 19.07 14.99 -6.36
C LYS A 51 19.97 14.82 -7.57
N GLU A 52 19.99 13.63 -8.19
CA GLU A 52 20.86 13.37 -9.35
C GLU A 52 20.38 14.15 -10.58
N GLU A 53 21.23 15.00 -11.16
CA GLU A 53 20.91 15.83 -12.34
C GLU A 53 21.18 15.13 -13.67
N GLY A 54 20.46 15.58 -14.71
CA GLY A 54 20.67 15.16 -16.11
C GLY A 54 20.04 13.81 -16.50
N PRO A 55 20.36 13.31 -17.70
CA PRO A 55 20.19 11.91 -18.06
C PRO A 55 20.98 11.04 -17.08
N THR A 56 20.27 10.12 -16.41
CA THR A 56 20.89 9.25 -15.40
C THR A 56 20.36 7.84 -15.50
N PHE A 57 21.25 6.87 -15.29
CA PHE A 57 20.94 5.45 -15.11
C PHE A 57 21.36 5.00 -13.70
N LEU A 58 20.38 4.89 -12.79
CA LEU A 58 20.63 4.72 -11.35
C LEU A 58 20.32 3.32 -10.81
N LEU A 59 19.97 2.35 -11.65
CA LEU A 59 19.58 1.01 -11.19
C LEU A 59 20.63 0.37 -10.28
N GLY A 60 21.92 0.42 -10.64
CA GLY A 60 23.00 -0.09 -9.80
C GLY A 60 23.08 0.61 -8.43
N ALA A 61 22.92 1.94 -8.38
CA ALA A 61 22.93 2.72 -7.14
C ALA A 61 21.74 2.38 -6.24
N VAL A 62 20.57 2.13 -6.84
CA VAL A 62 19.38 1.68 -6.11
C VAL A 62 19.58 0.27 -5.54
N VAL A 63 20.17 -0.64 -6.31
CA VAL A 63 20.49 -2.00 -5.84
C VAL A 63 21.50 -1.97 -4.71
N ASP A 64 22.56 -1.15 -4.82
CA ASP A 64 23.55 -0.96 -3.77
C ASP A 64 22.90 -0.41 -2.49
N TYR A 65 22.05 0.62 -2.59
CA TYR A 65 21.29 1.14 -1.45
C TYR A 65 20.46 0.04 -0.76
N ILE A 66 19.66 -0.72 -1.50
CA ILE A 66 18.80 -1.79 -0.95
C ILE A 66 19.66 -2.90 -0.33
N SER A 67 20.78 -3.24 -0.96
CA SER A 67 21.75 -4.21 -0.46
C SER A 67 22.34 -3.77 0.89
N ARG A 68 22.73 -2.50 1.03
CA ARG A 68 23.23 -1.93 2.29
C ARG A 68 22.19 -1.99 3.41
N ILE A 69 20.95 -1.62 3.13
CA ILE A 69 19.84 -1.71 4.10
C ILE A 69 19.69 -3.13 4.65
N LYS A 70 19.76 -4.14 3.78
CA LYS A 70 19.69 -5.56 4.19
C LYS A 70 20.93 -6.01 4.95
N ARG A 71 22.13 -5.74 4.41
CA ARG A 71 23.41 -6.19 4.97
C ARG A 71 23.66 -5.62 6.37
N GLU A 72 23.23 -4.39 6.60
CA GLU A 72 23.36 -3.72 7.90
C GLU A 72 22.14 -3.92 8.81
N ALA A 73 21.19 -4.76 8.40
CA ALA A 73 20.00 -5.09 9.16
C ALA A 73 19.23 -3.85 9.67
N VAL A 74 19.20 -2.77 8.87
CA VAL A 74 18.48 -1.53 9.22
C VAL A 74 16.98 -1.81 9.43
N ILE A 75 16.44 -2.75 8.65
CA ILE A 75 15.10 -3.30 8.79
C ILE A 75 15.11 -4.76 8.31
N GLU A 76 14.30 -5.63 8.91
CA GLU A 76 14.33 -7.08 8.60
C GLU A 76 14.08 -7.41 7.13
N SER A 77 13.23 -6.64 6.46
CA SER A 77 12.88 -6.91 5.06
C SER A 77 12.56 -5.61 4.32
N TYR A 78 13.42 -5.29 3.36
CA TYR A 78 13.25 -4.23 2.38
C TYR A 78 13.77 -4.72 1.02
N SER A 79 13.02 -4.45 -0.05
CA SER A 79 13.32 -4.93 -1.41
C SER A 79 12.98 -3.85 -2.44
N PHE A 80 13.32 -4.07 -3.71
CA PHE A 80 12.91 -3.15 -4.77
C PHE A 80 11.38 -3.02 -4.84
N SER A 81 10.65 -4.12 -4.68
CA SER A 81 9.18 -4.11 -4.61
C SER A 81 8.65 -3.29 -3.42
N SER A 82 9.39 -3.19 -2.31
CA SER A 82 9.02 -2.33 -1.18
C SER A 82 9.07 -0.85 -1.57
N PHE A 83 10.12 -0.45 -2.29
CA PHE A 83 10.25 0.91 -2.80
C PHE A 83 9.22 1.22 -3.89
N GLU A 84 8.99 0.30 -4.83
CA GLU A 84 7.97 0.49 -5.86
C GLU A 84 6.56 0.62 -5.25
N LEU A 85 6.24 -0.22 -4.26
CA LEU A 85 4.99 -0.13 -3.53
C LEU A 85 4.85 1.24 -2.86
N TRP A 86 5.93 1.71 -2.21
CA TRP A 86 5.98 3.05 -1.63
C TRP A 86 5.71 4.14 -2.67
N LEU A 87 6.38 4.08 -3.82
CA LEU A 87 6.15 5.01 -4.92
C LEU A 87 4.68 5.02 -5.38
N ASN A 88 4.05 3.85 -5.45
CA ASN A 88 2.69 3.72 -5.99
C ASN A 88 1.59 4.08 -4.99
N GLN A 89 1.76 3.76 -3.70
CA GLN A 89 0.69 3.82 -2.70
C GLN A 89 0.93 4.85 -1.57
N PHE A 90 2.18 5.24 -1.30
CA PHE A 90 2.53 5.99 -0.08
C PHE A 90 3.24 7.33 -0.36
N SER A 91 3.86 7.49 -1.53
CA SER A 91 4.69 8.65 -1.85
C SER A 91 3.92 9.97 -2.02
N GLY A 92 2.63 9.89 -2.37
CA GLY A 92 1.80 11.04 -2.72
C GLY A 92 2.16 11.69 -4.07
N LEU A 93 3.07 11.09 -4.86
CA LEU A 93 3.51 11.62 -6.15
C LEU A 93 2.42 11.54 -7.22
N THR A 94 2.41 12.53 -8.11
CA THR A 94 1.62 12.48 -9.33
C THR A 94 2.12 11.37 -10.28
N LYS A 95 1.30 11.01 -11.27
CA LYS A 95 1.69 10.01 -12.28
C LYS A 95 2.97 10.40 -13.02
N GLU A 96 3.16 11.68 -13.33
CA GLU A 96 4.33 12.17 -14.04
C GLU A 96 5.59 12.18 -13.18
N GLU A 97 5.51 12.65 -11.92
CA GLU A 97 6.65 12.61 -11.00
C GLU A 97 7.13 11.18 -10.74
N ASN A 98 6.18 10.25 -10.51
CA ASN A 98 6.48 8.83 -10.36
C ASN A 98 7.16 8.28 -11.64
N TYR A 99 6.66 8.66 -12.83
CA TYR A 99 7.27 8.28 -14.10
C TYR A 99 8.70 8.82 -14.26
N ARG A 100 8.97 10.07 -13.85
CA ARG A 100 10.32 10.68 -13.86
C ARG A 100 11.29 9.94 -12.95
N ILE A 101 10.86 9.54 -11.75
CA ILE A 101 11.69 8.75 -10.84
C ILE A 101 12.04 7.40 -11.47
N ARG A 102 11.06 6.69 -12.05
CA ARG A 102 11.28 5.42 -12.75
C ARG A 102 12.28 5.58 -13.90
N ALA A 103 12.15 6.66 -14.68
CA ALA A 103 13.03 6.96 -15.80
C ALA A 103 14.49 7.24 -15.41
N LYS A 104 14.74 7.91 -14.27
CA LYS A 104 16.09 8.08 -13.71
C LYS A 104 16.69 6.75 -13.24
N ILE A 105 15.88 5.88 -12.65
CA ILE A 105 16.34 4.54 -12.25
C ILE A 105 16.77 3.74 -13.48
N VAL A 106 15.94 3.74 -14.54
CA VAL A 106 16.17 2.91 -15.73
C VAL A 106 16.97 3.57 -16.85
N GLY A 107 17.39 4.82 -16.74
CA GLY A 107 18.18 5.47 -17.81
C GLY A 107 17.39 5.86 -19.05
N LYS A 108 16.06 6.00 -18.98
CA LYS A 108 15.21 6.17 -20.17
C LYS A 108 13.98 7.02 -19.86
N TRP A 109 14.02 8.28 -20.29
CA TRP A 109 12.92 9.24 -20.19
C TRP A 109 12.42 9.58 -21.60
N VAL A 110 11.30 8.98 -22.00
CA VAL A 110 10.71 9.13 -23.34
C VAL A 110 9.20 9.37 -23.20
N PRO A 111 8.46 9.79 -24.25
CA PRO A 111 7.01 9.77 -24.18
C PRO A 111 6.53 8.35 -23.88
N ARG A 112 5.63 8.18 -22.90
CA ARG A 112 5.16 6.85 -22.46
C ARG A 112 4.62 5.99 -23.63
N ASP A 113 3.94 6.61 -24.59
CA ASP A 113 3.42 5.92 -25.78
C ASP A 113 4.52 5.30 -26.66
N THR A 114 5.78 5.73 -26.53
CA THR A 114 6.93 5.09 -27.20
C THR A 114 7.07 3.62 -26.79
N TYR A 115 6.71 3.27 -25.56
CA TYR A 115 6.72 1.89 -25.08
C TYR A 115 5.63 1.02 -25.71
N GLN A 116 4.75 1.59 -26.55
CA GLN A 116 3.78 0.82 -27.33
C GLN A 116 4.44 -0.22 -28.24
N ILE A 117 5.71 0.02 -28.61
CA ILE A 117 6.51 -0.96 -29.35
C ILE A 117 6.62 -2.28 -28.57
N TYR A 118 6.67 -2.26 -27.24
CA TYR A 118 6.80 -3.45 -26.37
C TYR A 118 5.47 -3.91 -25.76
N PHE A 119 4.59 -2.98 -25.39
CA PHE A 119 3.36 -3.27 -24.65
C PHE A 119 2.14 -2.59 -25.30
N PRO A 120 0.94 -3.18 -25.25
CA PRO A 120 -0.27 -2.57 -25.79
C PRO A 120 -0.84 -1.46 -24.89
N ILE A 121 -0.07 -0.39 -24.66
CA ILE A 121 -0.36 0.69 -23.69
C ILE A 121 -0.63 2.06 -24.31
N GLY A 122 -0.82 2.14 -25.64
CA GLY A 122 -1.10 3.39 -26.34
C GLY A 122 -2.37 4.11 -25.84
N MET A 123 -2.51 5.38 -26.21
CA MET A 123 -3.62 6.25 -25.77
C MET A 123 -3.70 6.39 -24.24
N GLY A 124 -2.56 6.37 -23.55
CA GLY A 124 -2.51 6.53 -22.10
C GLY A 124 -3.05 5.34 -21.30
N LYS A 125 -3.23 4.16 -21.92
CA LYS A 125 -3.74 2.96 -21.24
C LYS A 125 -2.79 2.47 -20.15
N THR A 126 -3.32 2.18 -18.97
CA THR A 126 -2.62 1.54 -17.84
C THR A 126 -3.44 0.33 -17.39
N TYR A 127 -2.78 -0.81 -17.19
CA TYR A 127 -3.43 -2.04 -16.73
C TYR A 127 -3.61 -2.02 -15.21
N ARG A 128 -4.62 -2.75 -14.71
CA ARG A 128 -4.84 -2.92 -13.27
C ARG A 128 -3.97 -4.04 -12.69
N GLY A 129 -3.80 -4.01 -11.38
CA GLY A 129 -3.05 -5.02 -10.63
C GLY A 129 -1.55 -5.01 -10.93
N THR A 130 -0.87 -6.07 -10.50
CA THR A 130 0.56 -6.29 -10.75
C THR A 130 0.81 -6.75 -12.19
N HIS A 131 1.89 -6.27 -12.79
CA HIS A 131 2.43 -6.75 -14.06
C HIS A 131 3.64 -7.66 -13.82
N PHE A 132 3.58 -8.88 -14.33
CA PHE A 132 4.66 -9.84 -14.27
C PHE A 132 5.42 -9.88 -15.60
N VAL A 133 6.74 -9.86 -15.55
CA VAL A 133 7.60 -10.21 -16.68
C VAL A 133 8.39 -11.43 -16.27
N THR A 134 8.19 -12.55 -16.95
CA THR A 134 8.78 -13.82 -16.54
C THR A 134 9.72 -14.37 -17.59
N ALA A 135 10.85 -14.90 -17.13
CA ALA A 135 11.68 -15.83 -17.90
C ALA A 135 10.97 -17.19 -18.01
N HIS A 136 11.50 -18.04 -18.90
CA HIS A 136 11.09 -19.43 -19.07
C HIS A 136 11.36 -20.25 -17.79
N MET A 137 10.69 -21.40 -17.62
CA MET A 137 10.74 -22.22 -16.39
C MET A 137 12.15 -22.74 -16.06
N SER A 138 12.98 -22.93 -17.08
CA SER A 138 14.41 -23.25 -16.97
C SER A 138 15.21 -22.09 -17.55
N PRO A 139 15.51 -21.04 -16.76
CA PRO A 139 16.17 -19.86 -17.29
C PRO A 139 17.59 -20.14 -17.77
N ASP A 140 17.87 -19.82 -19.02
CA ASP A 140 19.22 -19.65 -19.58
C ASP A 140 19.55 -18.16 -19.73
N LEU A 141 20.65 -17.84 -20.42
CA LEU A 141 21.06 -16.46 -20.62
C LEU A 141 20.06 -15.69 -21.50
N ASP A 142 19.53 -16.31 -22.55
CA ASP A 142 18.68 -15.65 -23.54
C ASP A 142 17.37 -15.17 -22.89
N THR A 143 16.65 -16.08 -22.24
CA THR A 143 15.39 -15.73 -21.56
C THR A 143 15.62 -14.81 -20.35
N THR A 144 16.75 -14.94 -19.64
CA THR A 144 17.08 -14.06 -18.51
C THR A 144 17.30 -12.63 -18.97
N VAL A 145 18.05 -12.43 -20.05
CA VAL A 145 18.29 -11.09 -20.62
C VAL A 145 17.01 -10.49 -21.21
N ALA A 146 16.26 -11.27 -22.00
CA ALA A 146 15.06 -10.79 -22.66
C ALA A 146 13.97 -10.39 -21.63
N SER A 147 13.78 -11.22 -20.59
CA SER A 147 12.86 -10.93 -19.49
C SER A 147 13.32 -9.76 -18.61
N PHE A 148 14.63 -9.60 -18.37
CA PHE A 148 15.16 -8.47 -17.63
C PHE A 148 14.86 -7.13 -18.31
N TRP A 149 15.18 -7.01 -19.60
CA TRP A 149 14.90 -5.77 -20.34
C TRP A 149 13.40 -5.55 -20.54
N GLY A 150 12.62 -6.62 -20.68
CA GLY A 150 11.16 -6.57 -20.60
C GLY A 150 10.68 -5.98 -19.27
N TRP A 151 11.26 -6.40 -18.14
CA TRP A 151 10.94 -5.85 -16.82
C TRP A 151 11.34 -4.37 -16.71
N ILE A 152 12.57 -4.02 -17.10
CA ILE A 152 13.07 -2.64 -17.10
C ILE A 152 12.11 -1.71 -17.85
N ASP A 153 11.74 -2.09 -19.08
CA ASP A 153 10.84 -1.27 -19.89
C ASP A 153 9.41 -1.24 -19.32
N SER A 154 8.94 -2.33 -18.72
CA SER A 154 7.61 -2.37 -18.07
C SER A 154 7.55 -1.47 -16.84
N PHE A 155 8.59 -1.52 -16.00
CA PHE A 155 8.74 -0.71 -14.79
C PHE A 155 8.88 0.76 -15.17
N ALA A 156 9.69 1.07 -16.18
CA ALA A 156 9.86 2.42 -16.69
C ALA A 156 8.53 2.98 -17.17
N ALA A 157 7.85 2.29 -18.09
CA ALA A 157 6.60 2.74 -18.68
C ALA A 157 5.43 2.79 -17.69
N ARG A 158 5.56 2.15 -16.52
CA ARG A 158 4.46 1.90 -15.59
C ARG A 158 3.28 1.29 -16.35
N VAL A 159 3.49 0.09 -16.88
CA VAL A 159 2.51 -0.66 -17.67
C VAL A 159 1.23 -0.90 -16.86
N SER A 160 1.38 -1.12 -15.55
CA SER A 160 0.26 -1.35 -14.62
C SER A 160 0.24 -0.39 -13.42
N GLU A 161 -0.90 -0.33 -12.73
CA GLU A 161 -1.10 0.45 -11.50
C GLU A 161 -0.41 -0.18 -10.28
N GLY A 162 -0.27 -1.50 -10.26
CA GLY A 162 0.39 -2.27 -9.21
C GLY A 162 1.90 -2.37 -9.38
N LEU A 163 2.47 -3.50 -8.93
CA LEU A 163 3.92 -3.74 -8.98
C LEU A 163 4.37 -4.21 -10.36
N HIS A 164 5.66 -4.05 -10.67
CA HIS A 164 6.30 -4.65 -11.84
C HIS A 164 7.29 -5.70 -11.36
N VAL A 165 6.93 -6.97 -11.54
CA VAL A 165 7.66 -8.10 -10.99
C VAL A 165 8.45 -8.79 -12.09
N TRP A 166 9.78 -8.79 -11.97
CA TRP A 166 10.63 -9.69 -12.73
C TRP A 166 10.65 -11.06 -12.05
N ASN A 167 10.21 -12.09 -12.76
CA ASN A 167 10.25 -13.46 -12.28
C ASN A 167 11.29 -14.27 -13.08
N VAL A 168 12.24 -14.85 -12.37
CA VAL A 168 13.28 -15.75 -12.88
C VAL A 168 13.10 -17.09 -12.16
N PRO A 169 12.27 -18.00 -12.68
CA PRO A 169 11.91 -19.26 -12.00
C PRO A 169 13.13 -20.05 -11.54
N GLY A 170 13.19 -20.44 -10.27
CA GLY A 170 14.35 -21.17 -9.72
C GLY A 170 15.63 -20.34 -9.50
N GLY A 171 15.67 -19.09 -9.99
CA GLY A 171 16.83 -18.19 -9.91
C GLY A 171 17.66 -18.14 -11.20
N PRO A 172 18.68 -17.28 -11.25
CA PRO A 172 19.53 -17.15 -12.44
C PRO A 172 20.35 -18.43 -12.70
N PRO A 173 20.79 -18.66 -13.96
CA PRO A 173 21.64 -19.80 -14.28
C PRO A 173 23.01 -19.68 -13.58
N TYR A 174 23.20 -20.45 -12.50
CA TYR A 174 24.34 -20.30 -11.58
C TYR A 174 25.71 -20.63 -12.18
N THR A 175 25.77 -21.39 -13.27
CA THR A 175 27.03 -21.87 -13.87
C THR A 175 27.56 -20.99 -14.99
N GLN A 176 26.80 -19.98 -15.43
CA GLN A 176 27.21 -19.09 -16.53
C GLN A 176 28.00 -17.88 -16.00
N VAL A 177 29.20 -17.69 -16.53
CA VAL A 177 30.11 -16.58 -16.13
C VAL A 177 29.53 -15.23 -16.56
N GLU A 178 28.79 -15.24 -17.66
CA GLU A 178 28.07 -14.12 -18.27
C GLU A 178 27.09 -13.48 -17.28
N ILE A 179 26.46 -14.25 -16.39
CA ILE A 179 25.57 -13.71 -15.35
C ILE A 179 26.34 -12.79 -14.39
N THR A 180 27.58 -13.16 -14.05
CA THR A 180 28.41 -12.31 -13.18
C THR A 180 28.79 -11.02 -13.92
N LEU A 181 29.30 -11.16 -15.14
CA LEU A 181 29.74 -10.05 -15.96
C LEU A 181 28.61 -9.04 -16.28
N LEU A 182 27.46 -9.54 -16.73
CA LEU A 182 26.39 -8.71 -17.26
C LEU A 182 25.51 -8.11 -16.16
N PHE A 183 25.29 -8.85 -15.06
CA PHE A 183 24.39 -8.41 -14.00
C PHE A 183 25.11 -8.01 -12.72
N LYS A 184 25.98 -8.86 -12.17
CA LYS A 184 26.57 -8.62 -10.84
C LYS A 184 27.62 -7.51 -10.87
N ASP A 185 28.48 -7.50 -11.87
CA ASP A 185 29.53 -6.49 -11.99
C ASP A 185 28.93 -5.13 -12.37
N LEU A 186 27.88 -5.14 -13.18
CA LEU A 186 27.18 -3.94 -13.64
C LEU A 186 26.27 -3.31 -12.58
N PHE A 187 25.41 -4.11 -11.95
CA PHE A 187 24.35 -3.63 -11.05
C PHE A 187 24.59 -3.95 -9.58
N GLY A 188 25.60 -4.74 -9.26
CA GLY A 188 25.91 -5.21 -7.91
C GLY A 188 25.53 -6.69 -7.70
N SER A 189 26.27 -7.35 -6.81
CA SER A 189 26.15 -8.80 -6.54
C SER A 189 24.74 -9.24 -6.10
N GLU A 190 23.98 -8.33 -5.49
CA GLU A 190 22.65 -8.59 -4.94
C GLU A 190 21.50 -8.27 -5.90
N ILE A 191 21.76 -8.00 -7.19
CA ILE A 191 20.75 -7.64 -8.19
C ILE A 191 19.55 -8.60 -8.21
N PHE A 192 19.79 -9.90 -8.33
CA PHE A 192 18.73 -10.91 -8.34
C PHE A 192 17.98 -10.97 -6.99
N ASN A 193 18.69 -10.90 -5.87
CA ASN A 193 18.08 -10.91 -4.53
C ASN A 193 17.27 -9.64 -4.21
N CYS A 194 17.60 -8.51 -4.86
CA CYS A 194 16.92 -7.24 -4.65
C CYS A 194 15.67 -7.10 -5.53
N ILE A 195 15.72 -7.63 -6.75
CA ILE A 195 14.72 -7.35 -7.80
C ILE A 195 13.91 -8.59 -8.18
N ALA A 196 14.57 -9.72 -8.47
CA ALA A 196 13.90 -10.88 -9.03
C ALA A 196 13.07 -11.63 -7.99
N LYS A 197 11.99 -12.25 -8.46
CA LYS A 197 11.28 -13.34 -7.78
C LYS A 197 11.65 -14.66 -8.42
N THR A 198 11.63 -15.74 -7.65
CA THR A 198 12.04 -17.08 -8.12
C THR A 198 10.89 -18.07 -8.14
N ARG A 199 9.66 -17.58 -8.39
CA ARG A 199 8.44 -18.39 -8.30
C ARG A 199 8.37 -19.34 -9.48
N LEU A 200 8.06 -20.61 -9.20
CA LEU A 200 7.77 -21.65 -10.20
C LEU A 200 6.32 -21.61 -10.70
N ALA A 201 5.48 -20.76 -10.10
CA ALA A 201 4.13 -20.48 -10.56
C ALA A 201 3.80 -19.02 -10.26
N LEU A 202 3.14 -18.35 -11.20
CA LEU A 202 2.70 -16.97 -10.99
C LEU A 202 1.42 -16.96 -10.15
N THR A 203 1.41 -16.15 -9.10
CA THR A 203 0.25 -15.95 -8.23
C THR A 203 0.14 -14.50 -7.83
N VAL A 204 -1.09 -14.04 -7.69
CA VAL A 204 -1.43 -12.72 -7.15
C VAL A 204 -1.68 -12.86 -5.65
N THR A 205 -1.08 -11.97 -4.87
CA THR A 205 -1.22 -11.92 -3.42
C THR A 205 -1.98 -10.66 -2.99
N SER A 206 -2.33 -10.59 -1.71
CA SER A 206 -2.97 -9.40 -1.13
C SER A 206 -2.13 -8.14 -1.33
N LEU A 207 -0.79 -8.25 -1.30
CA LEU A 207 0.11 -7.12 -1.58
C LEU A 207 -0.01 -6.58 -3.01
N ASP A 208 -0.34 -7.45 -3.97
CA ASP A 208 -0.48 -7.10 -5.39
C ASP A 208 -1.81 -6.39 -5.69
N LEU A 209 -2.84 -6.67 -4.89
CA LEU A 209 -4.20 -6.15 -5.07
C LEU A 209 -4.53 -4.97 -4.16
N MET A 210 -3.74 -4.75 -3.11
CA MET A 210 -4.09 -3.75 -2.11
C MET A 210 -3.97 -2.32 -2.63
N THR A 211 -4.79 -1.44 -2.07
CA THR A 211 -4.67 0.00 -2.24
C THR A 211 -4.71 0.74 -0.90
N GLN A 212 -4.12 1.93 -0.84
CA GLN A 212 -4.35 2.91 0.22
C GLN A 212 -5.58 3.80 -0.06
N THR A 213 -6.07 3.79 -1.30
CA THR A 213 -7.19 4.66 -1.70
C THR A 213 -8.46 4.27 -0.96
N GLY A 214 -9.07 5.26 -0.30
CA GLY A 214 -10.27 5.05 0.50
C GLY A 214 -10.03 4.36 1.85
N MET A 215 -8.77 4.13 2.25
CA MET A 215 -8.46 3.61 3.59
C MET A 215 -8.42 4.75 4.61
N SER A 216 -9.14 4.59 5.72
CA SER A 216 -9.15 5.55 6.83
C SER A 216 -8.83 4.84 8.15
N LYS A 217 -7.61 5.06 8.67
CA LYS A 217 -7.23 4.59 10.02
C LYS A 217 -7.89 5.47 11.09
N ARG A 218 -8.49 4.86 12.11
CA ARG A 218 -9.17 5.55 13.21
C ARG A 218 -8.77 4.95 14.55
N GLY A 219 -8.40 5.82 15.49
CA GLY A 219 -8.22 5.46 16.90
C GLY A 219 -9.53 5.12 17.59
N THR A 220 -9.43 4.47 18.74
CA THR A 220 -10.56 3.94 19.51
C THR A 220 -11.36 5.03 20.24
N GLU A 221 -10.77 6.21 20.43
CA GLU A 221 -11.34 7.37 21.11
C GLU A 221 -12.35 8.16 20.27
N HIS A 222 -12.35 7.97 18.95
CA HIS A 222 -13.29 8.63 18.05
C HIS A 222 -14.73 8.16 18.27
N LEU A 223 -15.71 8.99 17.94
CA LEU A 223 -17.13 8.64 18.04
C LEU A 223 -17.54 7.71 16.89
N ALA A 224 -18.12 6.55 17.19
CA ALA A 224 -18.47 5.53 16.21
C ALA A 224 -19.47 6.04 15.15
N LEU A 225 -20.39 6.92 15.56
CA LEU A 225 -21.43 7.49 14.69
C LEU A 225 -20.94 8.68 13.85
N SER A 226 -19.70 9.15 14.05
CA SER A 226 -19.13 10.22 13.22
C SER A 226 -18.69 9.74 11.83
N PHE A 227 -18.69 8.42 11.61
CA PHE A 227 -18.25 7.82 10.36
C PHE A 227 -19.43 7.63 9.39
N ASP A 228 -19.51 8.52 8.39
CA ASP A 228 -20.47 8.38 7.30
C ASP A 228 -19.97 7.39 6.25
N HIS A 229 -20.39 6.14 6.36
CA HIS A 229 -20.05 5.06 5.43
C HIS A 229 -20.65 5.26 4.03
N GLU A 230 -21.77 5.99 3.90
CA GLU A 230 -22.49 6.17 2.63
C GLU A 230 -21.92 7.33 1.80
N ARG A 231 -21.59 8.47 2.42
CA ARG A 231 -21.00 9.62 1.70
C ARG A 231 -19.54 9.42 1.34
N THR A 232 -18.78 8.71 2.18
CA THR A 232 -17.32 8.67 2.00
C THR A 232 -16.81 7.47 1.22
N ARG A 233 -17.58 6.36 1.13
CA ARG A 233 -17.12 5.06 0.58
C ARG A 233 -15.77 4.58 1.15
N ASN A 234 -15.34 5.13 2.29
CA ASN A 234 -14.05 4.83 2.87
C ASN A 234 -14.15 3.60 3.78
N ALA A 235 -13.14 2.73 3.69
CA ALA A 235 -12.91 1.65 4.62
C ALA A 235 -12.40 2.22 5.94
N VAL A 236 -13.12 1.97 7.04
CA VAL A 236 -12.69 2.38 8.37
C VAL A 236 -11.92 1.23 9.00
N VAL A 237 -10.65 1.48 9.27
CA VAL A 237 -9.71 0.53 9.87
C VAL A 237 -9.43 1.01 11.28
N VAL A 238 -9.87 0.24 12.27
CA VAL A 238 -9.69 0.56 13.69
C VAL A 238 -8.27 0.17 14.10
N VAL A 239 -7.56 1.12 14.69
CA VAL A 239 -6.21 0.92 15.21
C VAL A 239 -6.10 1.35 16.66
N ASP A 240 -5.11 0.80 17.37
CA ASP A 240 -4.73 1.28 18.70
C ASP A 240 -3.92 2.59 18.63
N ASP A 241 -3.54 3.13 19.79
CA ASP A 241 -2.76 4.37 19.92
C ASP A 241 -1.37 4.27 19.28
N GLN A 242 -0.87 3.06 19.03
CA GLN A 242 0.41 2.78 18.37
C GLN A 242 0.24 2.50 16.87
N GLY A 243 -0.99 2.51 16.34
CA GLY A 243 -1.31 2.29 14.94
C GLY A 243 -1.46 0.82 14.52
N TYR A 244 -1.52 -0.13 15.47
CA TYR A 244 -1.74 -1.54 15.20
C TYR A 244 -3.21 -1.85 14.96
N TYR A 245 -3.47 -2.81 14.07
CA TYR A 245 -4.80 -3.22 13.63
C TYR A 245 -5.59 -3.91 14.75
N LEU A 246 -6.78 -3.39 15.03
CA LEU A 246 -7.76 -3.99 15.92
C LEU A 246 -8.90 -4.66 15.14
N GLY A 247 -9.31 -4.07 14.01
CA GLY A 247 -10.34 -4.61 13.15
C GLY A 247 -10.89 -3.63 12.13
N ASP A 248 -11.84 -4.08 11.33
CA ASP A 248 -12.58 -3.24 10.39
C ASP A 248 -13.92 -2.79 11.00
N TRP A 249 -14.27 -1.51 10.83
CA TRP A 249 -15.58 -0.97 11.18
C TRP A 249 -16.39 -0.75 9.90
N ARG A 250 -17.42 -1.57 9.69
CA ARG A 250 -18.16 -1.64 8.42
C ARG A 250 -19.60 -1.18 8.61
N SER A 251 -20.26 -0.80 7.52
CA SER A 251 -21.67 -0.37 7.55
C SER A 251 -22.62 -1.40 8.17
N ILE A 252 -22.37 -2.69 7.96
CA ILE A 252 -23.15 -3.80 8.55
C ILE A 252 -23.04 -3.86 10.08
N ASP A 253 -21.95 -3.35 10.65
CA ASP A 253 -21.72 -3.34 12.10
C ASP A 253 -22.50 -2.21 12.79
N VAL A 254 -22.71 -1.09 12.08
CA VAL A 254 -23.24 0.16 12.65
C VAL A 254 -24.63 -0.03 13.23
N GLU A 255 -25.57 -0.63 12.49
CA GLU A 255 -26.97 -0.70 12.89
C GLU A 255 -27.16 -1.60 14.12
N GLY A 256 -26.53 -2.77 14.14
CA GLY A 256 -26.61 -3.70 15.27
C GLY A 256 -26.05 -3.10 16.55
N VAL A 257 -24.87 -2.49 16.47
CA VAL A 257 -24.24 -1.84 17.63
C VAL A 257 -25.06 -0.64 18.10
N ARG A 258 -25.56 0.18 17.17
CA ARG A 258 -26.41 1.34 17.48
C ARG A 258 -27.67 0.93 18.23
N GLN A 259 -28.33 -0.17 17.85
CA GLN A 259 -29.52 -0.65 18.54
C GLN A 259 -29.24 -1.02 20.00
N ILE A 260 -28.11 -1.67 20.29
CA ILE A 260 -27.72 -2.02 21.67
C ILE A 260 -27.43 -0.76 22.49
N VAL A 261 -26.64 0.16 21.95
CA VAL A 261 -26.31 1.43 22.62
C VAL A 261 -27.57 2.25 22.88
N MET A 262 -28.47 2.35 21.89
CA MET A 262 -29.77 3.02 22.05
C MET A 262 -30.64 2.36 23.10
N SER A 263 -30.63 1.03 23.20
CA SER A 263 -31.40 0.30 24.22
C SER A 263 -30.97 0.68 25.63
N LEU A 264 -29.65 0.72 25.90
CA LEU A 264 -29.15 1.21 27.20
C LEU A 264 -29.45 2.70 27.39
N ASN A 265 -29.26 3.53 26.37
CA ASN A 265 -29.55 4.96 26.45
C ASN A 265 -31.02 5.25 26.79
N ASN A 266 -31.96 4.46 26.27
CA ASN A 266 -33.38 4.56 26.63
C ASN A 266 -33.61 4.25 28.11
N CYS A 267 -32.94 3.23 28.65
CA CYS A 267 -32.99 2.93 30.10
C CYS A 267 -32.41 4.08 30.94
N LEU A 268 -31.30 4.69 30.49
CA LEU A 268 -30.69 5.84 31.17
C LEU A 268 -31.57 7.10 31.09
N MET A 269 -32.22 7.36 29.94
CA MET A 269 -33.20 8.44 29.79
C MET A 269 -34.42 8.24 30.69
N TRP A 270 -34.89 6.99 30.81
CA TRP A 270 -35.96 6.64 31.74
C TRP A 270 -35.54 6.92 33.19
N LEU A 271 -34.32 6.54 33.58
CA LEU A 271 -33.78 6.84 34.91
C LEU A 271 -33.72 8.36 35.17
N GLU A 272 -33.15 9.12 34.24
CA GLU A 272 -33.04 10.59 34.31
C GLU A 272 -34.43 11.23 34.48
N SER A 273 -35.39 10.82 33.66
CA SER A 273 -36.77 11.34 33.71
C SER A 273 -37.48 10.97 35.01
N ASN A 274 -37.34 9.73 35.48
CA ASN A 274 -37.95 9.28 36.72
C ASN A 274 -37.35 9.97 37.94
N LEU A 275 -36.03 10.18 37.97
CA LEU A 275 -35.36 10.96 39.01
C LEU A 275 -35.94 12.38 39.04
N HIS A 276 -36.03 13.06 37.90
CA HIS A 276 -36.60 14.41 37.85
C HIS A 276 -38.06 14.46 38.33
N ILE A 277 -38.92 13.59 37.80
CA ILE A 277 -40.35 13.58 38.14
C ILE A 277 -40.56 13.31 39.64
N HIS A 278 -39.89 12.29 40.19
CA HIS A 278 -40.08 11.91 41.58
C HIS A 278 -39.45 12.91 42.54
N LEU A 279 -38.29 13.49 42.22
CA LEU A 279 -37.69 14.54 43.04
C LEU A 279 -38.58 15.79 43.05
N ILE A 280 -39.02 16.29 41.90
CA ILE A 280 -39.93 17.45 41.81
C ILE A 280 -41.23 17.16 42.57
N SER A 281 -41.81 15.97 42.38
CA SER A 281 -43.03 15.56 43.10
C SER A 281 -42.81 15.44 44.61
N CYS A 282 -41.61 15.05 45.05
CA CYS A 282 -41.24 15.02 46.46
C CYS A 282 -41.21 16.44 47.04
N PHE A 283 -40.54 17.38 46.35
CA PHE A 283 -40.47 18.79 46.76
C PHE A 283 -41.79 19.55 46.65
N ALA A 284 -42.80 19.02 45.94
CA ALA A 284 -44.14 19.57 45.88
C ALA A 284 -45.05 19.17 47.06
N LYS A 285 -44.61 18.26 47.95
CA LYS A 285 -45.39 17.82 49.12
C LYS A 285 -45.45 18.91 50.19
N THR A 286 -46.61 19.06 50.84
CA THR A 286 -46.83 20.02 51.92
C THR A 286 -46.05 19.69 53.20
N ASP A 287 -45.78 18.41 53.46
CA ASP A 287 -44.97 17.93 54.60
C ASP A 287 -43.80 17.09 54.09
N LEU A 288 -42.72 17.78 53.67
CA LEU A 288 -41.50 17.12 53.23
C LEU A 288 -40.52 16.93 54.39
N SER A 289 -39.96 15.73 54.49
CA SER A 289 -38.89 15.41 55.43
C SER A 289 -37.70 14.80 54.70
N VAL A 290 -36.54 14.84 55.34
CA VAL A 290 -35.31 14.21 54.84
C VAL A 290 -35.53 12.74 54.44
N SER A 291 -36.28 11.99 55.27
CA SER A 291 -36.59 10.57 55.01
C SER A 291 -37.37 10.33 53.71
N HIS A 292 -38.17 11.30 53.25
CA HIS A 292 -38.90 11.19 51.99
C HIS A 292 -37.97 11.32 50.77
N ILE A 293 -36.98 12.21 50.81
CA ILE A 293 -35.99 12.36 49.74
C ILE A 293 -35.07 11.15 49.69
N SER A 294 -34.57 10.70 50.85
CA SER A 294 -33.75 9.49 50.93
C SER A 294 -34.48 8.26 50.41
N LYS A 295 -35.78 8.16 50.66
CA LYS A 295 -36.62 7.07 50.15
C LYS A 295 -36.76 7.13 48.63
N VAL A 296 -37.08 8.29 48.05
CA VAL A 296 -37.22 8.45 46.58
C VAL A 296 -35.94 8.06 45.84
N ILE A 297 -34.79 8.51 46.31
CA ILE A 297 -33.49 8.20 45.70
C ILE A 297 -33.20 6.70 45.78
N ARG A 298 -33.42 6.10 46.96
CA ARG A 298 -33.21 4.66 47.17
C ARG A 298 -34.13 3.81 46.31
N ASP A 299 -35.40 4.18 46.23
CA ASP A 299 -36.41 3.42 45.48
C ASP A 299 -36.08 3.41 43.98
N ILE A 300 -35.56 4.51 43.43
CA ILE A 300 -35.21 4.62 42.01
C ILE A 300 -33.85 3.97 41.69
N LEU A 301 -32.83 4.21 42.52
CA LEU A 301 -31.49 3.64 42.29
C LEU A 301 -31.44 2.12 42.48
N ASN A 302 -32.34 1.55 43.29
CA ASN A 302 -32.48 0.10 43.48
C ASN A 302 -33.30 -0.61 42.39
N VAL A 303 -33.90 0.11 41.44
CA VAL A 303 -34.56 -0.52 40.29
C VAL A 303 -33.50 -1.25 39.48
N LYS A 304 -33.76 -2.52 39.17
CA LYS A 304 -32.92 -3.28 38.24
C LYS A 304 -33.09 -2.76 36.83
N ILE A 305 -32.00 -2.72 36.06
CA ILE A 305 -32.05 -2.24 34.67
C ILE A 305 -33.04 -3.05 33.83
N GLY A 306 -33.08 -4.39 34.00
CA GLY A 306 -34.02 -5.26 33.29
C GLY A 306 -35.49 -5.07 33.68
N GLU A 307 -35.78 -4.39 34.79
CA GLU A 307 -37.14 -4.16 35.29
C GLU A 307 -37.69 -2.77 34.96
N CYS A 308 -36.88 -1.87 34.37
CA CYS A 308 -37.37 -0.58 33.89
C CYS A 308 -38.29 -0.74 32.66
N GLU A 309 -39.16 0.23 32.42
CA GLU A 309 -40.16 0.14 31.33
C GLU A 309 -39.52 -0.09 29.96
N PRO A 310 -38.48 0.66 29.53
CA PRO A 310 -37.84 0.42 28.23
C PRO A 310 -37.26 -0.98 28.09
N ALA A 311 -36.68 -1.55 29.15
CA ALA A 311 -36.08 -2.88 29.10
C ALA A 311 -37.14 -3.99 29.00
N LYS A 312 -38.31 -3.81 29.62
CA LYS A 312 -39.45 -4.76 29.56
C LYS A 312 -40.07 -4.84 28.17
N GLU A 313 -39.95 -3.79 27.37
CA GLU A 313 -40.44 -3.74 25.99
C GLU A 313 -39.48 -4.41 24.99
N LEU A 314 -38.23 -4.70 25.40
CA LEU A 314 -37.26 -5.35 24.53
C LEU A 314 -37.58 -6.83 24.32
N PRO A 315 -37.49 -7.34 23.07
CA PRO A 315 -37.48 -8.77 22.80
C PRO A 315 -36.36 -9.48 23.58
N GLN A 316 -36.60 -10.73 24.00
CA GLN A 316 -35.66 -11.52 24.81
C GLN A 316 -34.24 -11.56 24.23
N LYS A 317 -34.09 -11.63 22.91
CA LYS A 317 -32.78 -11.61 22.24
C LYS A 317 -32.05 -10.27 22.40
N GLN A 318 -32.76 -9.15 22.27
CA GLN A 318 -32.17 -7.82 22.48
C GLN A 318 -31.83 -7.59 23.94
N LEU A 319 -32.68 -8.05 24.86
CA LEU A 319 -32.43 -8.00 26.29
C LEU A 319 -31.16 -8.79 26.67
N GLN A 320 -30.94 -9.95 26.07
CA GLN A 320 -29.69 -10.71 26.25
C GLN A 320 -28.48 -9.94 25.71
N PHE A 321 -28.58 -9.26 24.57
CA PHE A 321 -27.49 -8.42 24.07
C PHE A 321 -27.19 -7.23 24.99
N VAL A 322 -28.21 -6.61 25.58
CA VAL A 322 -28.02 -5.56 26.59
C VAL A 322 -27.37 -6.11 27.86
N HIS A 323 -27.77 -7.32 28.29
CA HIS A 323 -27.11 -8.01 29.40
C HIS A 323 -25.63 -8.25 29.11
N ASP A 324 -25.32 -8.84 27.96
CA ASP A 324 -23.94 -9.13 27.53
C ASP A 324 -23.13 -7.83 27.38
N TYR A 325 -23.74 -6.77 26.87
CA TYR A 325 -23.10 -5.46 26.76
C TYR A 325 -22.74 -4.89 28.14
N LEU A 326 -23.68 -4.89 29.08
CA LEU A 326 -23.42 -4.44 30.46
C LEU A 326 -22.35 -5.30 31.14
N PHE A 327 -22.43 -6.62 31.01
CA PHE A 327 -21.56 -7.56 31.69
C PHE A 327 -20.14 -7.62 31.09
N LYS A 328 -20.04 -7.85 29.78
CA LYS A 328 -18.76 -8.10 29.09
C LYS A 328 -18.02 -6.80 28.79
N VAL A 329 -18.72 -5.80 28.26
CA VAL A 329 -18.10 -4.56 27.76
C VAL A 329 -18.00 -3.47 28.82
N LEU A 330 -19.07 -3.25 29.59
CA LEU A 330 -19.12 -2.20 30.62
C LEU A 330 -18.76 -2.72 32.03
N HIS A 331 -18.42 -4.01 32.15
CA HIS A 331 -17.98 -4.65 33.40
C HIS A 331 -18.96 -4.48 34.58
N VAL A 332 -20.26 -4.51 34.29
CA VAL A 332 -21.34 -4.52 35.27
C VAL A 332 -21.69 -5.98 35.59
N GLU A 333 -21.15 -6.50 36.70
CA GLU A 333 -21.12 -7.94 37.02
C GLU A 333 -22.49 -8.66 36.99
N LYS A 334 -23.60 -7.96 37.24
CA LYS A 334 -24.96 -8.54 37.22
C LYS A 334 -25.69 -8.32 35.89
N GLY A 335 -25.08 -7.65 34.91
CA GLY A 335 -25.73 -7.29 33.64
C GLY A 335 -27.05 -6.55 33.85
N ILE A 336 -28.12 -7.00 33.20
CA ILE A 336 -29.49 -6.45 33.39
C ILE A 336 -30.06 -6.62 34.80
N GLU A 337 -29.56 -7.57 35.60
CA GLU A 337 -30.00 -7.76 36.98
C GLU A 337 -29.32 -6.77 37.95
N ALA A 338 -28.38 -5.97 37.46
CA ALA A 338 -27.78 -4.87 38.19
C ALA A 338 -28.81 -3.77 38.45
N THR A 339 -28.72 -3.14 39.60
CA THR A 339 -29.46 -1.91 39.88
C THR A 339 -28.80 -0.72 39.17
N PHE A 340 -29.52 0.39 39.03
CA PHE A 340 -28.90 1.62 38.53
C PHE A 340 -27.79 2.14 39.46
N GLU A 341 -27.85 1.84 40.76
CA GLU A 341 -26.74 2.07 41.70
C GLU A 341 -25.50 1.23 41.33
N ASP A 342 -25.68 -0.08 41.10
CA ASP A 342 -24.60 -0.98 40.70
C ASP A 342 -23.93 -0.49 39.40
N PHE A 343 -24.73 -0.09 38.40
CA PHE A 343 -24.24 0.48 37.14
C PHE A 343 -23.41 1.74 37.35
N ALA A 344 -23.92 2.67 38.16
CA ALA A 344 -23.28 3.95 38.36
C ALA A 344 -21.94 3.82 39.11
N LEU A 345 -21.87 2.92 40.10
CA LEU A 345 -20.63 2.55 40.79
C LEU A 345 -19.61 1.91 39.83
N SER A 346 -20.05 1.07 38.88
CA SER A 346 -19.17 0.53 37.85
C SER A 346 -18.62 1.63 36.93
N MET A 347 -19.45 2.58 36.50
CA MET A 347 -18.98 3.71 35.66
C MET A 347 -17.98 4.60 36.40
N GLU A 348 -18.13 4.77 37.71
CA GLU A 348 -17.19 5.51 38.54
C GLU A 348 -15.85 4.78 38.70
N LYS A 349 -15.86 3.46 38.90
CA LYS A 349 -14.62 2.65 38.92
C LYS A 349 -13.82 2.79 37.62
N MET A 350 -14.51 3.00 36.50
CA MET A 350 -13.90 3.24 35.18
C MET A 350 -13.48 4.70 34.97
N GLY A 351 -13.71 5.60 35.93
CA GLY A 351 -13.34 7.02 35.86
C GLY A 351 -14.19 7.86 34.90
N ILE A 352 -15.38 7.39 34.52
CA ILE A 352 -16.24 8.04 33.51
C ILE A 352 -17.09 9.16 34.14
N VAL A 353 -17.58 8.94 35.36
CA VAL A 353 -18.41 9.89 36.12
C VAL A 353 -18.03 9.83 37.59
N ASN A 354 -18.00 10.98 38.26
CA ASN A 354 -17.91 11.04 39.71
C ASN A 354 -19.30 10.83 40.34
N PHE A 355 -19.81 9.61 40.30
CA PHE A 355 -21.15 9.30 40.82
C PHE A 355 -21.19 9.41 42.35
N THR A 356 -20.06 9.18 43.04
CA THR A 356 -19.87 9.54 44.44
C THR A 356 -20.16 11.01 44.68
N GLN A 357 -19.87 11.94 43.77
CA GLN A 357 -20.23 13.35 43.96
C GLN A 357 -21.74 13.57 43.92
N ILE A 358 -22.48 12.86 43.07
CA ILE A 358 -23.96 12.89 43.05
C ILE A 358 -24.49 12.28 44.35
N ILE A 359 -24.00 11.10 44.75
CA ILE A 359 -24.41 10.46 46.01
C ILE A 359 -24.04 11.33 47.23
N THR A 360 -22.86 11.94 47.23
CA THR A 360 -22.37 12.83 48.29
C THR A 360 -23.18 14.12 48.34
N TRP A 361 -23.56 14.67 47.18
CA TRP A 361 -24.41 15.85 47.13
C TRP A 361 -25.86 15.52 47.55
N LEU A 362 -26.40 14.36 47.12
CA LEU A 362 -27.69 13.84 47.59
C LEU A 362 -27.69 13.55 49.10
N LYS A 363 -26.55 13.13 49.66
CA LYS A 363 -26.33 13.05 51.12
C LYS A 363 -26.16 14.44 51.75
N SER A 364 -25.55 15.40 51.06
CA SER A 364 -25.44 16.77 51.56
C SER A 364 -26.79 17.48 51.61
N LEU A 365 -27.76 17.11 50.77
CA LEU A 365 -29.15 17.57 50.91
C LEU A 365 -29.76 17.14 52.25
N ILE A 366 -29.44 15.93 52.72
CA ILE A 366 -29.90 15.38 54.01
C ILE A 366 -29.32 16.20 55.18
N GLU A 367 -28.11 16.72 55.02
CA GLU A 367 -27.36 17.52 56.01
C GLU A 367 -27.49 19.04 55.79
N SER A 368 -28.27 19.47 54.79
CA SER A 368 -28.37 20.87 54.40
C SER A 368 -29.27 21.67 55.35
N ASP A 369 -29.05 22.99 55.39
CA ASP A 369 -29.90 23.96 56.09
C ASP A 369 -31.28 24.15 55.43
N LEU A 370 -31.61 23.33 54.42
CA LEU A 370 -32.96 23.22 53.88
C LEU A 370 -33.91 22.54 54.88
N PHE A 371 -33.39 21.74 55.81
CA PHE A 371 -34.18 21.05 56.82
C PHE A 371 -33.95 21.66 58.20
N ASP A 372 -35.02 21.82 58.97
CA ASP A 372 -34.94 22.24 60.35
C ASP A 372 -34.36 21.12 61.26
N ALA A 373 -34.14 21.42 62.54
CA ALA A 373 -33.61 20.45 63.50
C ALA A 373 -34.52 19.22 63.72
N SER A 374 -35.77 19.25 63.26
CA SER A 374 -36.71 18.11 63.27
C SER A 374 -36.71 17.31 61.96
N GLY A 375 -35.92 17.73 60.97
CA GLY A 375 -35.80 17.10 59.66
C GLY A 375 -36.93 17.47 58.69
N LYS A 376 -37.70 18.54 58.97
CA LYS A 376 -38.73 19.08 58.07
C LYS A 376 -38.18 20.16 57.16
N LEU A 377 -38.67 20.21 55.92
CA LEU A 377 -38.24 21.23 54.95
C LEU A 377 -38.65 22.63 55.43
N THR A 378 -37.67 23.53 55.50
CA THR A 378 -37.89 24.96 55.75
C THR A 378 -38.29 25.62 54.42
N GLU A 379 -39.45 26.29 54.36
CA GLU A 379 -39.96 26.89 53.11
C GLU A 379 -39.16 28.14 52.71
N ASN A 380 -38.02 27.92 52.03
CA ASN A 380 -37.20 28.96 51.40
C ASN A 380 -37.06 28.67 49.90
N ARG A 381 -38.05 29.13 49.12
CA ARG A 381 -38.17 28.81 47.69
C ARG A 381 -36.90 29.13 46.88
N PRO A 382 -36.24 30.29 47.02
CA PRO A 382 -34.99 30.55 46.31
C PRO A 382 -33.88 29.53 46.59
N ARG A 383 -33.71 29.11 47.85
CA ARG A 383 -32.71 28.10 48.23
C ARG A 383 -33.05 26.71 47.72
N ILE A 384 -34.32 26.32 47.81
CA ILE A 384 -34.80 25.03 47.30
C ILE A 384 -34.58 24.93 45.79
N PHE A 385 -34.97 25.96 45.04
CA PHE A 385 -34.79 25.98 43.58
C PHE A 385 -33.32 25.99 43.17
N ASN A 386 -32.46 26.74 43.85
CA ASN A 386 -31.02 26.75 43.56
C ASN A 386 -30.39 25.36 43.79
N GLN A 387 -30.76 24.66 44.87
CA GLN A 387 -30.25 23.32 45.14
C GLN A 387 -30.75 22.29 44.11
N LEU A 388 -32.03 22.36 43.74
CA LEU A 388 -32.58 21.53 42.66
C LEU A 388 -31.91 21.80 41.30
N GLU A 389 -31.64 23.06 40.96
CA GLU A 389 -30.95 23.43 39.73
C GLU A 389 -29.53 22.85 39.67
N VAL A 390 -28.79 22.93 40.77
CA VAL A 390 -27.45 22.33 40.88
C VAL A 390 -27.50 20.81 40.68
N LEU A 391 -28.46 20.12 41.32
CA LEU A 391 -28.65 18.68 41.15
C LEU A 391 -28.94 18.30 39.69
N VAL A 392 -29.89 18.99 39.07
CA VAL A 392 -30.32 18.71 37.70
C VAL A 392 -29.15 18.91 36.73
N LYS A 393 -28.35 19.96 36.91
CA LYS A 393 -27.14 20.19 36.12
C LYS A 393 -26.11 19.07 36.30
N MET A 394 -25.82 18.69 37.54
CA MET A 394 -24.86 17.61 37.82
C MET A 394 -25.31 16.25 37.26
N LEU A 395 -26.60 15.93 37.35
CA LEU A 395 -27.17 14.72 36.75
C LEU A 395 -27.07 14.76 35.22
N ALA A 396 -27.43 15.88 34.60
CA ALA A 396 -27.34 16.05 33.15
C ALA A 396 -25.89 15.91 32.64
N GLU A 397 -24.91 16.49 33.33
CA GLU A 397 -23.49 16.36 33.02
C GLU A 397 -22.98 14.92 33.15
N ALA A 398 -23.43 14.19 34.18
CA ALA A 398 -23.12 12.78 34.38
C ALA A 398 -23.68 11.90 33.26
N PHE A 399 -24.96 12.04 32.94
CA PHE A 399 -25.58 11.28 31.84
C PHE A 399 -24.96 11.65 30.49
N HIS A 400 -24.61 12.92 30.27
CA HIS A 400 -23.92 13.35 29.06
C HIS A 400 -22.54 12.68 28.94
N SER A 401 -21.78 12.60 30.04
CA SER A 401 -20.47 11.94 30.08
C SER A 401 -20.57 10.44 29.80
N ILE A 402 -21.57 9.76 30.36
CA ILE A 402 -21.85 8.34 30.08
C ILE A 402 -22.21 8.15 28.61
N ARG A 403 -23.13 8.96 28.06
CA ARG A 403 -23.52 8.90 26.63
C ARG A 403 -22.31 9.08 25.71
N ARG A 404 -21.48 10.09 25.97
CA ARG A 404 -20.25 10.34 25.19
C ARG A 404 -19.26 9.19 25.28
N PHE A 405 -19.18 8.51 26.42
CA PHE A 405 -18.32 7.34 26.59
C PHE A 405 -18.83 6.13 25.81
N VAL A 406 -20.12 5.80 25.90
CA VAL A 406 -20.69 4.64 25.21
C VAL A 406 -20.72 4.80 23.68
N ASP A 407 -20.71 6.03 23.19
CA ASP A 407 -20.64 6.34 21.75
C ASP A 407 -19.21 6.25 21.15
N ARG A 408 -18.18 5.96 21.96
CA ARG A 408 -16.80 5.78 21.47
C ARG A 408 -16.68 4.52 20.62
N LEU A 409 -15.78 4.58 19.63
CA LEU A 409 -15.48 3.46 18.74
C LEU A 409 -14.94 2.26 19.51
N GLU A 410 -14.18 2.47 20.59
CA GLU A 410 -13.75 1.41 21.51
C GLU A 410 -14.93 0.55 21.99
N ILE A 411 -15.97 1.20 22.49
CA ILE A 411 -17.15 0.55 23.05
C ILE A 411 -17.95 -0.13 21.95
N ALA A 412 -18.16 0.58 20.83
CA ALA A 412 -18.81 0.03 19.66
C ALA A 412 -18.11 -1.23 19.13
N PHE A 413 -16.78 -1.23 19.11
CA PHE A 413 -15.97 -2.34 18.65
C PHE A 413 -16.00 -3.52 19.63
N LYS A 414 -15.96 -3.26 20.94
CA LYS A 414 -16.16 -4.30 21.97
C LYS A 414 -17.54 -4.94 21.90
N ILE A 415 -18.60 -4.17 21.63
CA ILE A 415 -19.94 -4.74 21.39
C ILE A 415 -19.89 -5.70 20.19
N LYS A 416 -19.26 -5.28 19.08
CA LYS A 416 -19.10 -6.13 17.90
C LYS A 416 -18.39 -7.45 18.23
N THR A 417 -17.28 -7.41 18.96
CA THR A 417 -16.45 -8.61 19.20
C THR A 417 -16.93 -9.47 20.35
N GLU A 418 -17.37 -8.89 21.46
CA GLU A 418 -17.68 -9.61 22.71
C GLU A 418 -19.18 -9.93 22.89
N VAL A 419 -20.06 -9.08 22.33
CA VAL A 419 -21.52 -9.29 22.39
C VAL A 419 -22.01 -10.05 21.18
N PHE A 420 -21.68 -9.59 19.97
CA PHE A 420 -22.06 -10.30 18.74
C PHE A 420 -21.13 -11.46 18.38
N GLY A 421 -19.93 -11.53 18.96
CA GLY A 421 -18.97 -12.60 18.68
C GLY A 421 -18.31 -12.48 17.30
N PHE A 422 -18.36 -11.31 16.65
CA PHE A 422 -17.76 -11.12 15.34
C PHE A 422 -16.25 -10.96 15.44
N VAL A 423 -15.52 -12.01 15.07
CA VAL A 423 -14.06 -12.01 15.06
C VAL A 423 -13.53 -11.14 13.91
N PRO A 424 -12.52 -10.29 14.14
CA PRO A 424 -11.88 -9.53 13.07
C PRO A 424 -11.34 -10.44 11.97
N GLN A 425 -11.82 -10.22 10.75
CA GLN A 425 -11.27 -10.86 9.57
C GLN A 425 -10.31 -9.91 8.86
N TYR A 426 -9.17 -10.44 8.43
CA TYR A 426 -8.13 -9.69 7.74
C TYR A 426 -7.31 -10.60 6.82
N LEU A 427 -6.50 -9.97 5.98
CA LEU A 427 -5.57 -10.64 5.06
C LEU A 427 -4.14 -10.43 5.53
N SER A 428 -3.30 -11.46 5.42
CA SER A 428 -1.86 -11.23 5.44
C SER A 428 -1.44 -10.66 4.10
N HIS A 429 -0.40 -9.82 4.06
CA HIS A 429 0.19 -9.35 2.81
C HIS A 429 0.57 -10.47 1.81
N ARG A 430 0.76 -11.71 2.29
CA ARG A 430 1.08 -12.88 1.46
C ARG A 430 -0.11 -13.76 1.10
N THR A 431 -1.31 -13.46 1.58
CA THR A 431 -2.51 -14.24 1.32
C THR A 431 -2.81 -14.26 -0.18
N ASP A 432 -2.96 -15.46 -0.77
CA ASP A 432 -3.21 -15.66 -2.20
C ASP A 432 -4.66 -15.33 -2.58
N VAL A 433 -4.89 -15.10 -3.88
CA VAL A 433 -6.20 -14.65 -4.38
C VAL A 433 -7.37 -15.59 -4.07
N GLU A 434 -7.16 -16.90 -4.02
CA GLU A 434 -8.24 -17.85 -3.74
C GLU A 434 -8.62 -17.81 -2.25
N GLU A 435 -7.62 -17.70 -1.37
CA GLU A 435 -7.85 -17.42 0.05
C GLU A 435 -8.51 -16.04 0.27
N ILE A 436 -8.13 -15.00 -0.50
CA ILE A 436 -8.79 -13.69 -0.46
C ILE A 436 -10.28 -13.83 -0.83
N ARG A 437 -10.58 -14.51 -1.93
CA ARG A 437 -11.96 -14.75 -2.41
C ARG A 437 -12.80 -15.50 -1.38
N SER A 438 -12.19 -16.48 -0.71
CA SER A 438 -12.84 -17.23 0.37
C SER A 438 -13.12 -16.37 1.61
N LYS A 439 -12.15 -15.55 2.04
CA LYS A 439 -12.27 -14.69 3.22
C LYS A 439 -13.18 -13.49 3.02
N ILE A 440 -13.23 -12.89 1.83
CA ILE A 440 -13.96 -11.64 1.63
C ILE A 440 -15.47 -11.82 1.80
N GLY A 441 -16.02 -12.97 1.38
CA GLY A 441 -17.43 -13.32 1.59
C GLY A 441 -18.38 -12.17 1.23
N ASN A 442 -19.18 -11.74 2.21
CA ASN A 442 -20.13 -10.63 2.07
C ASN A 442 -19.56 -9.25 2.49
N TYR A 443 -18.27 -9.19 2.86
CA TYR A 443 -17.65 -7.93 3.24
C TYR A 443 -17.32 -7.09 2.01
N THR A 444 -17.47 -5.77 2.13
CA THR A 444 -17.15 -4.83 1.06
C THR A 444 -15.64 -4.67 0.86
N TYR A 445 -14.85 -4.91 1.91
CA TYR A 445 -13.39 -4.89 1.88
C TYR A 445 -12.81 -5.76 3.00
N LEU A 446 -11.52 -6.10 2.86
CA LEU A 446 -10.69 -6.65 3.93
C LEU A 446 -9.39 -5.84 4.06
N THR A 447 -8.99 -5.56 5.30
CA THR A 447 -7.69 -4.94 5.57
C THR A 447 -6.56 -5.93 5.38
N VAL A 448 -5.51 -5.49 4.66
CA VAL A 448 -4.26 -6.21 4.48
C VAL A 448 -3.29 -5.78 5.57
N ASN A 449 -2.78 -6.76 6.29
CA ASN A 449 -1.86 -6.59 7.40
C ASN A 449 -0.50 -7.21 7.12
N ARG A 450 0.54 -6.55 7.64
CA ARG A 450 1.87 -7.12 7.80
C ARG A 450 2.10 -7.34 9.29
N THR A 451 2.61 -8.52 9.63
CA THR A 451 3.02 -8.83 11.00
C THR A 451 4.36 -8.16 11.30
N ASP A 452 4.47 -7.49 12.43
CA ASP A 452 5.73 -6.98 12.94
C ASP A 452 6.54 -8.06 13.69
N VAL A 453 7.67 -7.66 14.28
CA VAL A 453 8.59 -8.57 15.00
C VAL A 453 7.97 -9.19 16.25
N ASP A 454 7.00 -8.51 16.87
CA ASP A 454 6.32 -8.94 18.09
C ASP A 454 5.01 -9.70 17.79
N GLY A 455 4.73 -9.99 16.52
CA GLY A 455 3.52 -10.70 16.10
C GLY A 455 2.29 -9.80 15.96
N ARG A 456 2.42 -8.49 16.14
CA ARG A 456 1.32 -7.52 16.04
C ARG A 456 1.03 -7.18 14.58
N LEU A 457 -0.23 -6.86 14.30
CA LEU A 457 -0.72 -6.63 12.95
C LEU A 457 -0.65 -5.14 12.61
N VAL A 458 0.08 -4.80 11.55
CA VAL A 458 0.18 -3.44 11.03
C VAL A 458 -0.66 -3.34 9.75
N PRO A 459 -1.66 -2.45 9.68
CA PRO A 459 -2.50 -2.34 8.49
C PRO A 459 -1.78 -1.52 7.40
N ILE A 460 -1.58 -2.15 6.24
CA ILE A 460 -0.79 -1.63 5.11
C ILE A 460 -1.61 -1.38 3.84
N GLY A 461 -2.91 -1.66 3.85
CA GLY A 461 -3.79 -1.44 2.70
C GLY A 461 -5.11 -2.17 2.85
N LEU A 462 -5.95 -2.08 1.83
CA LEU A 462 -7.22 -2.80 1.75
C LEU A 462 -7.36 -3.48 0.39
N VAL A 463 -8.09 -4.60 0.37
CA VAL A 463 -8.61 -5.20 -0.85
C VAL A 463 -10.11 -4.99 -0.87
N GLN A 464 -10.60 -4.30 -1.91
CA GLN A 464 -12.04 -4.10 -2.12
C GLN A 464 -12.65 -5.34 -2.79
N ALA A 465 -13.82 -5.76 -2.34
CA ALA A 465 -14.56 -6.85 -2.98
C ALA A 465 -14.88 -6.56 -4.44
N ALA A 466 -15.18 -5.30 -4.75
CA ALA A 466 -15.46 -4.87 -6.12
C ALA A 466 -14.26 -5.04 -7.07
N ASP A 467 -13.03 -4.99 -6.57
CA ASP A 467 -11.84 -5.13 -7.41
C ASP A 467 -11.51 -6.59 -7.72
N LEU A 468 -11.86 -7.52 -6.83
CA LEU A 468 -11.73 -8.96 -7.06
C LEU A 468 -12.64 -9.50 -8.17
N GLN A 469 -13.69 -8.77 -8.51
CA GLN A 469 -14.64 -9.12 -9.56
C GLN A 469 -14.23 -8.59 -10.93
N LYS A 470 -13.22 -7.72 -11.01
CA LYS A 470 -12.80 -7.06 -12.25
C LYS A 470 -11.60 -7.79 -12.85
N GLU A 471 -11.87 -8.80 -13.66
CA GLU A 471 -10.82 -9.48 -14.43
C GLU A 471 -10.29 -8.59 -15.58
N PRO A 472 -9.00 -8.70 -15.95
CA PRO A 472 -7.99 -9.50 -15.26
C PRO A 472 -7.49 -8.84 -13.98
N LEU A 473 -7.11 -9.65 -12.98
CA LEU A 473 -6.54 -9.19 -11.70
C LEU A 473 -5.05 -8.76 -11.80
N GLY A 474 -4.43 -9.03 -12.94
CA GLY A 474 -3.06 -8.61 -13.25
C GLY A 474 -2.70 -8.98 -14.68
N THR A 475 -1.47 -8.69 -15.08
CA THR A 475 -1.03 -8.93 -16.47
C THR A 475 0.35 -9.57 -16.52
N VAL A 476 0.67 -10.19 -17.65
CA VAL A 476 1.93 -10.90 -17.87
C VAL A 476 2.53 -10.53 -19.22
N THR A 477 3.85 -10.38 -19.22
CA THR A 477 4.71 -10.32 -20.40
C THR A 477 5.58 -11.57 -20.44
N LEU A 478 5.59 -12.23 -21.60
CA LEU A 478 6.40 -13.40 -21.88
C LEU A 478 7.54 -13.03 -22.83
N ARG A 479 8.73 -13.57 -22.55
CA ARG A 479 9.95 -13.36 -23.30
C ARG A 479 10.61 -14.70 -23.48
N ASP A 480 10.90 -15.04 -24.73
CA ASP A 480 11.49 -16.32 -25.13
C ASP A 480 10.56 -17.54 -25.04
N PHE A 481 9.26 -17.29 -24.84
CA PHE A 481 8.21 -18.29 -24.93
C PHE A 481 6.86 -17.56 -24.99
N CYS A 482 5.78 -18.28 -25.31
CA CYS A 482 4.44 -17.71 -25.34
C CYS A 482 3.35 -18.60 -24.74
N ASN A 483 3.69 -19.81 -24.31
CA ASN A 483 2.75 -20.76 -23.75
C ASN A 483 2.44 -20.42 -22.27
N ARG A 484 1.16 -20.39 -21.93
CA ARG A 484 0.69 -20.16 -20.55
C ARG A 484 0.96 -21.33 -19.62
N GLU A 485 0.91 -22.55 -20.16
CA GLU A 485 1.06 -23.78 -19.37
C GLU A 485 2.49 -23.94 -18.84
N GLU A 486 3.49 -23.51 -19.62
CA GLU A 486 4.90 -23.60 -19.24
C GLU A 486 5.21 -22.87 -17.92
N MET A 487 4.53 -21.76 -17.64
CA MET A 487 4.72 -20.96 -16.42
C MET A 487 3.57 -21.07 -15.41
N ASN A 488 2.65 -22.04 -15.60
CA ASN A 488 1.44 -22.19 -14.78
C ASN A 488 0.70 -20.85 -14.59
N ILE A 489 0.50 -20.10 -15.67
CA ILE A 489 -0.09 -18.76 -15.59
C ILE A 489 -1.59 -18.87 -15.33
N PRO A 490 -2.10 -18.47 -14.15
CA PRO A 490 -3.50 -18.61 -13.80
C PRO A 490 -4.41 -17.76 -14.69
N SER A 491 -5.68 -18.17 -14.84
CA SER A 491 -6.66 -17.52 -15.73
C SER A 491 -6.98 -16.07 -15.37
N TYR A 492 -6.82 -15.68 -14.11
CA TYR A 492 -7.03 -14.29 -13.66
C TYR A 492 -5.87 -13.34 -14.04
N LEU A 493 -4.82 -13.85 -14.68
CA LEU A 493 -3.73 -13.07 -15.24
C LEU A 493 -3.82 -13.06 -16.76
N GLU A 494 -3.68 -11.88 -17.37
CA GLU A 494 -3.77 -11.75 -18.82
C GLU A 494 -2.42 -11.56 -19.50
N VAL A 495 -2.16 -12.29 -20.59
CA VAL A 495 -0.91 -12.15 -21.35
C VAL A 495 -1.04 -10.98 -22.33
N ILE A 496 -0.31 -9.90 -22.10
CA ILE A 496 -0.45 -8.66 -22.89
C ILE A 496 0.73 -8.39 -23.82
N SER A 497 1.89 -9.04 -23.61
CA SER A 497 3.07 -8.86 -24.46
C SER A 497 3.84 -10.17 -24.60
N VAL A 498 4.25 -10.48 -25.82
CA VAL A 498 5.01 -11.68 -26.18
C VAL A 498 6.10 -11.29 -27.18
N ILE A 499 7.33 -11.69 -26.89
CA ILE A 499 8.43 -11.73 -27.86
C ILE A 499 9.01 -13.13 -27.77
N ASP A 500 8.89 -13.89 -28.86
CA ASP A 500 9.22 -15.32 -28.89
C ASP A 500 9.81 -15.71 -30.26
N HIS A 501 10.52 -16.83 -30.29
CA HIS A 501 11.07 -17.45 -31.49
C HIS A 501 10.77 -18.96 -31.56
N HIS A 502 10.17 -19.52 -30.52
CA HIS A 502 9.74 -20.92 -30.47
C HIS A 502 8.45 -21.18 -31.24
N LYS A 503 8.10 -22.47 -31.36
CA LYS A 503 6.78 -22.88 -31.83
C LYS A 503 5.70 -22.34 -30.90
N SER A 504 4.87 -21.44 -31.40
CA SER A 504 4.01 -20.64 -30.55
C SER A 504 2.59 -21.16 -30.39
N THR A 505 2.05 -21.02 -29.17
CA THR A 505 0.62 -21.12 -28.84
C THR A 505 0.26 -19.98 -27.89
N LEU A 506 -0.48 -18.98 -28.37
CA LEU A 506 -0.84 -17.80 -27.59
C LEU A 506 -2.35 -17.75 -27.34
N ASN A 507 -2.75 -17.89 -26.07
CA ASN A 507 -4.13 -17.78 -25.63
C ASN A 507 -4.30 -16.53 -24.74
N THR A 508 -5.07 -15.55 -25.19
CA THR A 508 -5.34 -14.31 -24.44
C THR A 508 -6.71 -13.75 -24.81
N ASP A 509 -7.42 -13.19 -23.82
CA ASP A 509 -8.72 -12.53 -24.01
C ASP A 509 -8.58 -11.03 -24.32
N MET A 510 -7.35 -10.50 -24.37
CA MET A 510 -7.07 -9.10 -24.69
C MET A 510 -6.12 -8.98 -25.88
N PRO A 511 -6.23 -7.93 -26.71
CA PRO A 511 -5.28 -7.71 -27.80
C PRO A 511 -3.83 -7.57 -27.27
N PRO A 512 -2.92 -8.52 -27.57
CA PRO A 512 -1.56 -8.46 -27.09
C PRO A 512 -0.65 -7.71 -28.06
N ARG A 513 0.50 -7.24 -27.57
CA ARG A 513 1.65 -6.95 -28.43
C ARG A 513 2.47 -8.24 -28.60
N ALA A 514 2.26 -8.97 -29.68
CA ALA A 514 2.96 -10.22 -29.95
C ALA A 514 3.90 -10.08 -31.16
N ILE A 515 5.15 -10.50 -30.99
CA ILE A 515 6.13 -10.65 -32.08
C ILE A 515 6.71 -12.06 -31.95
N ILE A 516 6.46 -12.87 -32.96
CA ILE A 516 7.00 -14.21 -33.10
C ILE A 516 7.78 -14.23 -34.41
N SER A 517 9.06 -14.56 -34.35
CA SER A 517 9.93 -14.52 -35.53
C SER A 517 10.87 -15.72 -35.55
N ASP A 518 11.23 -16.15 -36.75
CA ASP A 518 12.31 -17.12 -36.98
C ASP A 518 13.66 -16.43 -36.76
N ALA A 519 14.06 -16.35 -35.49
CA ALA A 519 15.37 -15.92 -35.02
C ALA A 519 15.95 -17.04 -34.15
N GLN A 520 17.26 -17.17 -34.09
CA GLN A 520 17.86 -18.15 -33.19
C GLN A 520 17.83 -17.68 -31.75
N SER A 521 17.89 -16.37 -31.49
CA SER A 521 17.80 -15.77 -30.16
C SER A 521 16.64 -14.79 -30.08
N SER A 522 15.85 -14.84 -29.00
CA SER A 522 14.78 -13.87 -28.76
C SER A 522 15.33 -12.44 -28.61
N ASN A 523 16.56 -12.29 -28.12
CA ASN A 523 17.23 -11.00 -27.95
C ASN A 523 17.60 -10.32 -29.27
N ALA A 524 17.69 -11.05 -30.39
CA ALA A 524 17.82 -10.41 -31.71
C ALA A 524 16.57 -9.57 -32.04
N ILE A 525 15.38 -10.05 -31.67
CA ILE A 525 14.11 -9.37 -31.85
C ILE A 525 14.01 -8.18 -30.89
N VAL A 526 14.34 -8.40 -29.60
CA VAL A 526 14.32 -7.33 -28.58
C VAL A 526 15.27 -6.19 -28.96
N ALA A 527 16.48 -6.50 -29.42
CA ALA A 527 17.46 -5.51 -29.88
C ALA A 527 16.94 -4.68 -31.06
N GLN A 528 16.29 -5.31 -32.04
CA GLN A 528 15.70 -4.61 -33.17
C GLN A 528 14.68 -3.56 -32.73
N MET A 529 13.88 -3.88 -31.72
CA MET A 529 12.89 -2.96 -31.16
C MET A 529 13.57 -1.83 -30.36
N ALA A 530 14.57 -2.18 -29.55
CA ALA A 530 15.38 -1.21 -28.81
C ALA A 530 16.02 -0.16 -29.73
N PHE A 531 16.54 -0.56 -30.88
CA PHE A 531 17.11 0.36 -31.87
C PHE A 531 16.14 1.45 -32.29
N GLN A 532 14.87 1.13 -32.49
CA GLN A 532 13.88 2.11 -32.93
C GLN A 532 13.69 3.22 -31.88
N VAL A 533 13.63 2.83 -30.61
CA VAL A 533 13.48 3.79 -29.51
C VAL A 533 14.77 4.56 -29.28
N ASN A 534 15.91 3.86 -29.27
CA ASN A 534 17.22 4.43 -29.01
C ASN A 534 17.66 5.42 -30.09
N ASP A 535 17.35 5.15 -31.36
CA ASP A 535 17.62 6.09 -32.46
C ASP A 535 16.80 7.38 -32.36
N MET A 536 15.60 7.33 -31.78
CA MET A 536 14.74 8.52 -31.66
C MET A 536 15.19 9.46 -30.55
N TYR A 537 15.69 8.95 -29.42
CA TYR A 537 15.90 9.73 -28.20
C TYR A 537 17.33 9.64 -27.62
N GLY A 538 18.19 8.79 -28.16
CA GLY A 538 19.58 8.67 -27.74
C GLY A 538 20.48 9.72 -28.40
N THR A 539 21.49 10.17 -27.66
CA THR A 539 22.55 11.06 -28.19
C THR A 539 23.81 10.28 -28.59
N GLY A 540 23.86 8.97 -28.30
CA GLY A 540 25.07 8.17 -28.45
C GLY A 540 26.24 8.64 -27.57
N GLY A 541 25.96 9.40 -26.50
CA GLY A 541 26.99 10.00 -25.65
C GLY A 541 27.77 11.15 -26.32
N MET A 542 27.29 11.67 -27.45
CA MET A 542 27.93 12.77 -28.18
C MET A 542 27.47 14.14 -27.67
N THR A 543 28.38 15.12 -27.68
CA THR A 543 28.05 16.54 -27.53
C THR A 543 27.58 17.16 -28.84
N LEU A 544 26.95 18.33 -28.78
CA LEU A 544 26.54 19.07 -29.99
C LEU A 544 27.73 19.33 -30.92
N GLU A 545 28.87 19.75 -30.36
CA GLU A 545 30.09 20.01 -31.12
C GLU A 545 30.60 18.78 -31.87
N GLN A 546 30.59 17.61 -31.21
CA GLN A 546 30.99 16.34 -31.82
C GLN A 546 30.07 15.95 -32.98
N VAL A 547 28.75 16.15 -32.81
CA VAL A 547 27.76 15.89 -33.86
C VAL A 547 27.95 16.85 -35.04
N GLU A 548 28.11 18.16 -34.79
CA GLU A 548 28.27 19.16 -35.85
C GLU A 548 29.58 18.98 -36.63
N THR A 549 30.65 18.58 -35.96
CA THR A 549 31.92 18.27 -36.62
C THR A 549 31.76 17.11 -37.61
N GLN A 550 31.11 16.03 -37.18
CA GLN A 550 30.88 14.85 -38.04
C GLN A 550 29.91 15.16 -39.19
N LEU A 551 28.88 15.98 -38.97
CA LEU A 551 27.96 16.43 -40.02
C LEU A 551 28.72 17.18 -41.13
N LYS A 552 29.61 18.12 -40.78
CA LYS A 552 30.44 18.87 -41.75
C LYS A 552 31.41 17.99 -42.53
N GLU A 553 31.90 16.91 -41.93
CA GLU A 553 32.74 15.93 -42.62
C GLU A 553 31.92 15.10 -43.62
N LEU A 554 30.73 14.65 -43.23
CA LEU A 554 29.84 13.84 -44.06
C LEU A 554 29.20 14.63 -45.20
N GLU A 555 28.96 15.94 -45.04
CA GLU A 555 28.46 16.81 -46.12
C GLU A 555 29.38 16.84 -47.34
N LYS A 556 30.67 16.53 -47.16
CA LYS A 556 31.66 16.49 -48.25
C LYS A 556 31.48 15.27 -49.17
N ASP A 557 30.83 14.20 -48.70
CA ASP A 557 30.58 12.99 -49.47
C ASP A 557 29.31 12.23 -49.02
N LEU A 558 28.21 12.51 -49.71
CA LEU A 558 26.91 11.83 -49.56
C LEU A 558 26.62 10.86 -50.72
N SER A 559 27.65 10.40 -51.44
CA SER A 559 27.47 9.53 -52.61
C SER A 559 27.01 8.11 -52.28
N THR A 560 27.11 7.69 -51.01
CA THR A 560 26.79 6.32 -50.57
C THR A 560 25.59 6.27 -49.62
N SER A 561 24.85 5.16 -49.66
CA SER A 561 23.75 4.89 -48.73
C SER A 561 24.21 4.84 -47.26
N VAL A 562 25.47 4.48 -47.01
CA VAL A 562 26.08 4.49 -45.68
C VAL A 562 26.27 5.93 -45.19
N SER A 563 26.83 6.82 -46.01
CA SER A 563 26.98 8.24 -45.66
C SER A 563 25.62 8.89 -45.37
N ILE A 564 24.60 8.59 -46.18
CA ILE A 564 23.23 9.09 -45.98
C ILE A 564 22.66 8.60 -44.64
N ARG A 565 22.83 7.31 -44.31
CA ARG A 565 22.35 6.75 -43.04
C ARG A 565 23.03 7.39 -41.82
N LYS A 566 24.35 7.60 -41.89
CA LYS A 566 25.10 8.29 -40.82
C LYS A 566 24.62 9.71 -40.64
N MET A 567 24.42 10.44 -41.75
CA MET A 567 23.85 11.78 -41.75
C MET A 567 22.48 11.81 -41.06
N GLN A 568 21.57 10.89 -41.40
CA GLN A 568 20.24 10.81 -40.77
C GLN A 568 20.33 10.61 -39.25
N ARG A 569 21.19 9.70 -38.77
CA ARG A 569 21.38 9.46 -37.33
C ARG A 569 21.97 10.68 -36.61
N LEU A 570 22.99 11.32 -37.19
CA LEU A 570 23.59 12.53 -36.62
C LEU A 570 22.59 13.68 -36.56
N LEU A 571 21.76 13.87 -37.60
CA LEU A 571 20.70 14.88 -37.59
C LEU A 571 19.65 14.60 -36.51
N GLN A 572 19.27 13.33 -36.32
CA GLN A 572 18.35 12.96 -35.24
C GLN A 572 18.97 13.20 -33.86
N ARG A 573 20.25 12.87 -33.65
CA ARG A 573 20.97 13.18 -32.40
C ARG A 573 21.05 14.69 -32.16
N LYS A 574 21.37 15.47 -33.20
CA LYS A 574 21.36 16.94 -33.14
C LYS A 574 20.00 17.46 -32.68
N LYS A 575 18.91 16.93 -33.24
CA LYS A 575 17.54 17.30 -32.85
C LYS A 575 17.28 17.03 -31.36
N VAL A 576 17.69 15.87 -30.84
CA VAL A 576 17.54 15.53 -29.41
C VAL A 576 18.32 16.51 -28.53
N ILE A 577 19.59 16.78 -28.86
CA ILE A 577 20.45 17.69 -28.09
C ILE A 577 19.90 19.13 -28.11
N GLN A 578 19.40 19.59 -29.27
CA GLN A 578 18.80 20.92 -29.42
C GLN A 578 17.46 21.06 -28.69
N SER A 579 16.80 19.95 -28.35
CA SER A 579 15.63 19.94 -27.47
C SER A 579 15.98 19.90 -25.98
N ASP A 580 17.21 20.31 -25.63
CA ASP A 580 17.78 20.28 -24.28
C ASP A 580 17.68 18.89 -23.62
N CYS A 581 17.71 17.83 -24.42
CA CYS A 581 17.49 16.45 -23.97
C CYS A 581 16.21 16.29 -23.12
N TYR A 582 15.14 17.03 -23.46
CA TYR A 582 13.86 16.96 -22.74
C TYR A 582 13.36 15.51 -22.63
N HIS A 583 13.58 14.71 -23.66
CA HIS A 583 13.58 13.24 -23.60
C HIS A 583 14.99 12.73 -23.84
N TYR A 584 15.37 11.65 -23.18
CA TYR A 584 16.72 11.11 -23.25
C TYR A 584 16.76 9.59 -23.09
N ILE A 585 17.86 9.03 -23.59
CA ILE A 585 18.34 7.69 -23.26
C ILE A 585 19.78 7.85 -22.79
N ASP A 586 20.05 7.41 -21.56
CA ASP A 586 21.38 7.47 -20.97
C ASP A 586 22.32 6.53 -21.76
N SER A 587 23.48 7.03 -22.18
CA SER A 587 24.39 6.28 -23.05
C SER A 587 24.99 5.05 -22.35
N LYS A 588 25.14 5.06 -21.01
CA LYS A 588 25.61 3.89 -20.26
C LYS A 588 24.52 2.83 -20.22
N ARG A 589 23.25 3.23 -20.08
CA ARG A 589 22.12 2.31 -20.20
C ARG A 589 22.02 1.71 -21.59
N GLU A 590 22.12 2.53 -22.64
CA GLU A 590 22.10 2.05 -24.04
C GLU A 590 23.23 1.06 -24.30
N PHE A 591 24.44 1.36 -23.83
CA PHE A 591 25.58 0.47 -23.95
C PHE A 591 25.37 -0.85 -23.21
N ALA A 592 24.90 -0.81 -21.95
CA ALA A 592 24.58 -2.00 -21.18
C ALA A 592 23.53 -2.87 -21.87
N GLU A 593 22.45 -2.28 -22.36
CA GLU A 593 21.39 -2.99 -23.09
C GLU A 593 21.94 -3.74 -24.30
N TYR A 594 22.69 -3.05 -25.17
CA TYR A 594 23.25 -3.68 -26.35
C TYR A 594 24.29 -4.77 -26.02
N LEU A 595 25.08 -4.58 -24.97
CA LEU A 595 26.04 -5.58 -24.53
C LEU A 595 25.33 -6.86 -24.08
N HIS A 596 24.26 -6.74 -23.30
CA HIS A 596 23.47 -7.90 -22.88
C HIS A 596 22.93 -8.66 -24.10
N PHE A 597 22.40 -7.96 -25.10
CA PHE A 597 21.89 -8.59 -26.32
C PHE A 597 22.99 -9.29 -27.11
N VAL A 598 24.20 -8.72 -27.19
CA VAL A 598 25.33 -9.38 -27.87
C VAL A 598 25.62 -10.73 -27.20
N TYR A 599 25.76 -10.76 -25.88
CA TYR A 599 26.10 -12.00 -25.16
C TYR A 599 24.98 -13.04 -25.24
N ALA A 600 23.72 -12.63 -25.09
CA ALA A 600 22.59 -13.54 -25.22
C ALA A 600 22.51 -14.17 -26.63
N ILE A 601 22.64 -13.34 -27.68
CA ILE A 601 22.65 -13.85 -29.05
C ILE A 601 23.84 -14.80 -29.27
N LEU A 602 25.03 -14.47 -28.75
CA LEU A 602 26.21 -15.34 -28.90
C LEU A 602 26.07 -16.70 -28.21
N ASP A 603 25.46 -16.74 -27.02
CA ASP A 603 25.20 -17.98 -26.27
C ASP A 603 24.24 -18.88 -27.08
N ASP A 604 23.11 -18.33 -27.49
CA ASP A 604 22.01 -19.10 -28.10
C ASP A 604 22.28 -19.50 -29.57
N THR A 605 23.13 -18.72 -30.26
CA THR A 605 23.61 -19.03 -31.60
C THR A 605 24.85 -19.92 -31.64
N ASP A 606 25.35 -20.35 -30.47
CA ASP A 606 26.59 -21.12 -30.35
C ASP A 606 27.75 -20.41 -31.10
N LEU A 607 28.01 -19.16 -30.68
CA LEU A 607 28.99 -18.24 -31.26
C LEU A 607 28.80 -18.01 -32.77
N LEU A 608 27.54 -17.78 -33.17
CA LEU A 608 27.11 -17.58 -34.56
C LEU A 608 27.30 -18.80 -35.48
N THR A 609 27.44 -20.00 -34.94
CA THR A 609 27.48 -21.24 -35.75
C THR A 609 26.09 -21.71 -36.17
N LYS A 610 25.07 -21.39 -35.38
CA LYS A 610 23.64 -21.62 -35.66
C LYS A 610 22.95 -20.28 -35.70
N VAL A 611 22.65 -19.77 -36.88
CA VAL A 611 22.10 -18.41 -37.03
C VAL A 611 21.03 -18.35 -38.08
N THR A 612 20.08 -17.45 -37.87
CA THR A 612 19.22 -16.93 -38.92
C THR A 612 19.82 -15.66 -39.51
N ARG A 613 19.21 -15.18 -40.59
CA ARG A 613 19.57 -13.89 -41.18
C ARG A 613 19.38 -12.73 -40.19
N ILE A 614 18.35 -12.80 -39.35
CA ILE A 614 18.02 -11.73 -38.38
C ILE A 614 19.15 -11.63 -37.35
N ASP A 615 19.61 -12.76 -36.80
CA ASP A 615 20.68 -12.78 -35.79
C ASP A 615 21.95 -12.10 -36.32
N VAL A 616 22.35 -12.41 -37.56
CA VAL A 616 23.55 -11.84 -38.18
C VAL A 616 23.41 -10.33 -38.42
N GLU A 617 22.28 -9.88 -38.98
CA GLU A 617 22.04 -8.46 -39.26
C GLU A 617 21.96 -7.63 -37.97
N ILE A 618 21.33 -8.18 -36.93
CA ILE A 618 21.21 -7.55 -35.63
C ILE A 618 22.54 -7.53 -34.90
N MET A 619 23.29 -8.63 -34.89
CA MET A 619 24.64 -8.68 -34.32
C MET A 619 25.56 -7.63 -34.97
N ALA A 620 25.58 -7.55 -36.30
CA ALA A 620 26.34 -6.52 -37.01
C ALA A 620 25.90 -5.09 -36.61
N SER A 621 24.60 -4.88 -36.42
CA SER A 621 24.06 -3.59 -35.98
C SER A 621 24.44 -3.26 -34.54
N LEU A 622 24.39 -4.23 -33.62
CA LEU A 622 24.80 -4.10 -32.23
C LEU A 622 26.27 -3.70 -32.12
N LEU A 623 27.16 -4.44 -32.79
CA LEU A 623 28.60 -4.17 -32.77
C LEU A 623 28.93 -2.77 -33.30
N ASN A 624 28.29 -2.35 -34.40
CA ASN A 624 28.47 -1.00 -34.93
C ASN A 624 27.96 0.09 -33.97
N ARG A 625 26.84 -0.15 -33.29
CA ARG A 625 26.27 0.80 -32.31
C ARG A 625 27.11 0.88 -31.05
N LEU A 626 27.58 -0.25 -30.52
CA LEU A 626 28.50 -0.29 -29.38
C LEU A 626 29.81 0.44 -29.70
N LYS A 627 30.37 0.21 -30.90
CA LYS A 627 31.52 0.97 -31.40
C LYS A 627 31.22 2.47 -31.43
N SER A 628 30.05 2.85 -31.95
CA SER A 628 29.64 4.25 -32.03
C SER A 628 29.54 4.92 -30.66
N LEU A 629 29.01 4.22 -29.66
CA LEU A 629 28.92 4.68 -28.27
C LEU A 629 30.30 4.89 -27.63
N ILE A 630 31.22 3.95 -27.86
CA ILE A 630 32.60 4.04 -27.33
C ILE A 630 33.37 5.17 -27.99
N GLU A 631 33.37 5.21 -29.32
CA GLU A 631 34.15 6.20 -30.09
C GLU A 631 33.48 7.58 -30.12
N ARG A 632 32.22 7.67 -29.69
CA ARG A 632 31.34 8.85 -29.86
C ARG A 632 31.35 9.31 -31.31
N LYS A 633 31.23 8.36 -32.25
CA LYS A 633 31.32 8.55 -33.70
C LYS A 633 30.34 7.68 -34.50
N GLU A 634 29.72 8.18 -35.56
CA GLU A 634 28.88 7.38 -36.49
C GLU A 634 29.64 6.73 -37.65
#